data_AF-A0A6H5JBC9-F1
#
_entry.id   AF-A0A6H5JBC9-F1
#
_cell.length_a   1.000
_cell.length_b   1.000
_cell.length_c   1.000
_cell.angle_alpha   90.00
_cell.angle_beta   90.00
_cell.angle_gamma   90.00
#
_symmetry.space_group_name_H-M   'P 1'
#
loop_
_entity.id
_entity.type
_entity.pdbx_description
1 polymer ?
#
loop_
_entity_poly.entity_id
_entity_poly.type
_entity_poly.pdbx_seq_one_letter_code
_entity_poly.pdbx_strand_id
1 'polypeptide(L)'
;MKRLKDIRRVKNGFISDWMPSGYRDVKVNPVVNDHLCEIQLHLQRFYNLKSGQHAVYEWARELKVTKEMTASHIFENLSPETVEEMVRLARSNWYGTGSCLTDLLSAAGHFVLAEEALRKVTRSA
;
A
#
# COMPACT_ATOMS: atom_id res chain seq x y z
N MET A 1 -10.24 22.22 -38.45
CA MET A 1 -10.68 21.03 -37.69
C MET A 1 -9.49 20.12 -37.44
N LYS A 2 -8.87 20.13 -36.25
CA LYS A 2 -7.85 19.14 -35.86
C LYS A 2 -8.55 17.79 -35.67
N ARG A 3 -8.15 16.78 -36.43
CA ARG A 3 -8.74 15.44 -36.38
C ARG A 3 -8.33 14.77 -35.05
N LEU A 4 -9.26 14.08 -34.40
CA LEU A 4 -9.09 13.22 -33.20
C LEU A 4 -8.03 12.09 -33.34
N LYS A 5 -7.22 12.07 -34.42
CA LYS A 5 -6.25 11.02 -34.76
C LYS A 5 -5.03 10.97 -33.84
N ASP A 6 -4.83 11.98 -33.00
CA ASP A 6 -3.66 12.06 -32.14
C ASP A 6 -3.90 11.48 -30.74
N ILE A 7 -5.12 11.08 -30.37
CA ILE A 7 -5.38 10.47 -29.05
C ILE A 7 -5.33 8.95 -29.18
N ARG A 8 -4.33 8.31 -28.56
CA ARG A 8 -4.13 6.85 -28.60
C ARG A 8 -4.96 6.11 -27.56
N ARG A 9 -5.22 6.73 -26.42
CA ARG A 9 -5.94 6.11 -25.31
C ARG A 9 -6.69 7.15 -24.50
N VAL A 10 -7.90 6.79 -24.09
CA VAL A 10 -8.65 7.44 -23.03
C VAL A 10 -9.02 6.38 -22.01
N LYS A 11 -8.63 6.57 -20.75
CA LYS A 11 -9.03 5.71 -19.64
C LYS A 11 -9.83 6.54 -18.65
N ASN A 12 -11.07 6.15 -18.40
CA ASN A 12 -11.94 6.81 -17.45
C ASN A 12 -12.05 6.00 -16.15
N GLY A 13 -11.38 6.46 -15.08
CA GLY A 13 -11.41 5.83 -13.77
C GLY A 13 -12.72 6.04 -12.97
N PHE A 14 -13.66 6.82 -13.50
CA PHE A 14 -14.97 7.03 -12.88
C PHE A 14 -16.00 5.96 -13.24
N ILE A 15 -15.79 5.21 -14.33
CA ILE A 15 -16.74 4.20 -14.81
C ILE A 15 -16.55 2.85 -14.10
N SER A 16 -15.41 2.63 -13.41
CA SER A 16 -15.21 1.38 -12.67
C SER A 16 -15.92 1.42 -11.33
N ASP A 17 -16.70 0.36 -11.06
CA ASP A 17 -17.24 0.07 -9.74
C ASP A 17 -16.12 0.17 -8.70
N TRP A 18 -16.43 0.87 -7.61
CA TRP A 18 -15.64 1.11 -6.39
C TRP A 18 -14.16 0.66 -6.43
N MET A 19 -13.22 1.61 -6.49
CA MET A 19 -11.81 1.33 -6.27
C MET A 19 -11.40 1.74 -4.85
N PRO A 20 -10.94 0.80 -3.99
CA PRO A 20 -10.56 1.09 -2.60
C PRO A 20 -9.44 2.13 -2.49
N SER A 21 -8.60 2.23 -3.52
CA SER A 21 -7.52 3.20 -3.63
C SER A 21 -7.98 4.58 -4.13
N GLY A 22 -9.28 4.85 -4.32
CA GLY A 22 -9.76 6.20 -4.65
C GLY A 22 -9.29 6.78 -6.00
N TYR A 23 -8.70 5.98 -6.89
CA TYR A 23 -8.27 6.43 -8.22
C TYR A 23 -9.46 6.85 -9.08
N ARG A 24 -9.75 8.14 -9.07
CA ARG A 24 -10.83 8.77 -9.84
C ARG A 24 -10.23 9.86 -10.72
N ASP A 25 -9.66 9.42 -11.83
CA ASP A 25 -9.04 10.29 -12.82
C ASP A 25 -9.35 9.85 -14.25
N VAL A 26 -9.29 10.82 -15.16
CA VAL A 26 -9.34 10.57 -16.60
C VAL A 26 -7.94 10.72 -17.14
N LYS A 27 -7.41 9.66 -17.74
CA LYS A 27 -6.11 9.69 -18.42
C LYS A 27 -6.34 9.76 -19.92
N VAL A 28 -5.71 10.74 -20.55
CA VAL A 28 -5.72 10.93 -22.01
C VAL A 28 -4.28 10.83 -22.49
N ASN A 29 -4.05 10.02 -23.51
CA ASN A 29 -2.72 9.85 -24.10
C ASN A 29 -2.67 10.42 -25.53
N PRO A 30 -2.41 11.72 -25.69
CA PRO A 30 -2.21 12.32 -27.00
C PRO A 30 -0.79 12.10 -27.53
N VAL A 31 -0.63 12.11 -28.84
CA VAL A 31 0.64 12.19 -29.55
C VAL A 31 0.88 13.65 -29.92
N VAL A 32 1.99 14.19 -29.44
CA VAL A 32 2.42 15.58 -29.72
C VAL A 32 3.84 15.51 -30.25
N ASN A 33 4.05 15.95 -31.49
CA ASN A 33 5.36 15.90 -32.16
C ASN A 33 6.00 14.49 -32.06
N ASP A 34 5.23 13.45 -32.40
CA ASP A 34 5.65 12.04 -32.33
C ASP A 34 5.96 11.49 -30.92
N HIS A 35 5.75 12.27 -29.86
CA HIS A 35 5.84 11.81 -28.47
C HIS A 35 4.47 11.44 -27.91
N LEU A 36 4.37 10.27 -27.28
CA LEU A 36 3.18 9.89 -26.51
C LEU A 36 3.22 10.56 -25.14
N CYS A 37 2.34 11.54 -24.93
CA CYS A 37 2.20 12.21 -23.64
C CYS A 37 1.09 11.53 -22.81
N GLU A 38 1.10 11.76 -21.49
CA GLU A 38 -0.04 11.42 -20.62
C GLU A 38 -0.53 12.69 -19.93
N ILE A 39 -1.81 13.00 -20.13
CA ILE A 39 -2.53 14.06 -19.42
C ILE A 39 -3.48 13.36 -18.46
N GLN A 40 -3.33 13.64 -17.17
CA GLN A 40 -4.24 13.13 -16.14
C GLN A 40 -5.10 14.25 -15.59
N LEU A 41 -6.41 14.10 -15.70
CA LEU A 41 -7.40 15.04 -15.17
C LEU A 41 -7.99 14.46 -13.88
N HIS A 42 -7.83 15.19 -12.79
CA HIS A 42 -8.33 14.81 -11.46
C HIS A 42 -9.31 15.86 -10.98
N LEU A 43 -10.40 15.42 -10.35
CA LEU A 43 -11.22 16.31 -9.53
C LEU A 43 -10.49 16.57 -8.22
N GLN A 44 -10.37 17.82 -7.80
CA GLN A 44 -9.58 18.23 -6.63
C GLN A 44 -9.93 17.43 -5.36
N ARG A 45 -11.23 17.16 -5.13
CA ARG A 45 -11.68 16.35 -3.98
C ARG A 45 -11.09 14.94 -3.97
N PHE A 46 -10.95 14.31 -5.13
CA PHE A 46 -10.36 12.97 -5.25
C PHE A 46 -8.83 13.01 -5.31
N TYR A 47 -8.25 14.08 -5.83
CA TYR A 47 -6.81 14.29 -5.79
C TYR A 47 -6.30 14.32 -4.35
N ASN A 48 -7.01 15.01 -3.45
CA ASN A 48 -6.64 15.08 -2.04
C ASN A 48 -6.69 13.71 -1.33
N LEU A 49 -7.54 12.78 -1.79
CA LEU A 49 -7.57 11.40 -1.26
C LEU A 49 -6.32 10.60 -1.63
N LYS A 50 -5.54 11.04 -2.63
CA LYS A 50 -4.27 10.41 -3.01
C LYS A 50 -3.12 10.78 -2.07
N SER A 51 -3.30 11.75 -1.15
CA SER A 51 -2.27 12.06 -0.15
C SER A 51 -2.03 10.85 0.75
N GLY A 52 -0.79 10.39 0.87
CA GLY A 52 -0.41 9.19 1.63
C GLY A 52 -0.59 7.86 0.88
N GLN A 53 -1.48 7.79 -0.10
CA GLN A 53 -1.65 6.56 -0.91
C GLN A 53 -0.44 6.26 -1.80
N HIS A 54 0.33 7.28 -2.19
CA HIS A 54 1.56 7.06 -2.94
C HIS A 54 2.59 6.29 -2.10
N ALA A 55 2.79 6.68 -0.83
CA ALA A 55 3.65 5.97 0.10
C ALA A 55 3.17 4.53 0.34
N VAL A 56 1.85 4.33 0.51
CA VAL A 56 1.28 2.98 0.65
C VAL A 56 1.50 2.13 -0.61
N TYR A 57 1.39 2.72 -1.81
CA TYR A 57 1.66 2.02 -3.07
C TYR A 57 3.15 1.70 -3.24
N GLU A 58 4.05 2.63 -2.90
CA GLU A 58 5.49 2.41 -2.90
C GLU A 58 5.85 1.28 -1.94
N TRP A 59 5.33 1.31 -0.70
CA TRP A 59 5.50 0.24 0.27
C TRP A 59 4.94 -1.08 -0.23
N ALA A 60 3.73 -1.11 -0.78
CA ALA A 60 3.16 -2.35 -1.33
C ALA A 60 4.05 -2.94 -2.44
N ARG A 61 4.66 -2.10 -3.26
CA ARG A 61 5.58 -2.51 -4.33
C ARG A 61 6.92 -3.00 -3.77
N GLU A 62 7.52 -2.29 -2.82
CA GLU A 62 8.77 -2.68 -2.16
C GLU A 62 8.62 -3.98 -1.37
N LEU A 63 7.52 -4.11 -0.63
CA LEU A 63 7.16 -5.26 0.19
C LEU A 63 6.50 -6.39 -0.63
N LYS A 64 6.38 -6.23 -1.95
CA LYS A 64 5.77 -7.20 -2.89
C LYS A 64 4.37 -7.67 -2.48
N VAL A 65 3.60 -6.79 -1.85
CA VAL A 65 2.24 -7.08 -1.38
C VAL A 65 1.29 -7.14 -2.59
N THR A 66 0.71 -8.31 -2.86
CA THR A 66 -0.28 -8.53 -3.92
C THR A 66 -1.71 -8.42 -3.38
N LYS A 67 -2.73 -8.50 -4.26
CA LYS A 67 -4.14 -8.23 -3.94
C LYS A 67 -4.74 -9.10 -2.82
N GLU A 68 -4.14 -10.25 -2.52
CA GLU A 68 -4.62 -11.18 -1.50
C GLU A 68 -3.42 -11.68 -0.69
N MET A 69 -2.99 -10.90 0.30
CA MET A 69 -1.98 -11.32 1.27
C MET A 69 -2.48 -11.06 2.67
N THR A 70 -2.45 -12.10 3.51
CA THR A 70 -2.58 -11.94 4.97
C THR A 70 -1.25 -11.43 5.54
N ALA A 71 -1.28 -10.82 6.73
CA ALA A 71 -0.08 -10.31 7.38
C ALA A 71 1.04 -11.36 7.50
N SER A 72 0.67 -12.63 7.73
CA SER A 72 1.59 -13.77 7.79
C SER A 72 2.42 -13.95 6.52
N HIS A 73 1.81 -13.77 5.34
CA HIS A 73 2.52 -13.88 4.06
C HIS A 73 3.53 -12.76 3.82
N ILE A 74 3.33 -11.60 4.46
CA ILE A 74 4.29 -10.50 4.38
C ILE A 74 5.55 -10.90 5.14
N PHE A 75 5.41 -11.42 6.37
CA PHE A 75 6.54 -11.75 7.22
C PHE A 75 7.48 -12.82 6.64
N GLU A 76 6.97 -13.74 5.83
CA GLU A 76 7.77 -14.78 5.15
C GLU A 76 8.75 -14.21 4.11
N ASN A 77 8.50 -13.02 3.59
CA ASN A 77 9.25 -12.42 2.49
C ASN A 77 10.10 -11.20 2.90
N LEU A 78 10.09 -10.83 4.18
CA LEU A 78 10.86 -9.70 4.70
C LEU A 78 12.30 -10.09 5.00
N SER A 79 13.21 -9.13 4.85
CA SER A 79 14.58 -9.31 5.32
C SER A 79 14.62 -9.35 6.86
N PRO A 80 15.59 -10.06 7.46
CA PRO A 80 15.74 -10.08 8.92
C PRO A 80 15.82 -8.69 9.56
N GLU A 81 16.53 -7.76 8.92
CA GLU A 81 16.70 -6.38 9.39
C GLU A 81 15.35 -5.63 9.42
N THR A 82 14.51 -5.87 8.41
CA THR A 82 13.17 -5.28 8.35
C THR A 82 12.27 -5.83 9.47
N VAL A 83 12.36 -7.14 9.73
CA VAL A 83 11.60 -7.79 10.80
C VAL A 83 12.03 -7.25 12.18
N GLU A 84 13.33 -7.09 12.43
CA GLU A 84 13.84 -6.52 13.68
C GLU A 84 13.33 -5.08 13.91
N GLU A 85 13.33 -4.25 12.87
CA GLU A 85 12.83 -2.89 12.96
C GLU A 85 11.32 -2.87 13.23
N MET A 86 10.55 -3.74 12.59
CA MET A 86 9.11 -3.90 12.86
C MET A 86 8.85 -4.35 14.30
N VAL A 87 9.65 -5.28 14.83
CA VAL A 87 9.57 -5.69 16.25
C VAL A 87 9.87 -4.50 17.16
N ARG A 88 10.88 -3.68 16.84
CA ARG A 88 11.23 -2.49 17.63
C ARG A 88 10.07 -1.49 17.68
N LEU A 89 9.43 -1.21 16.53
CA LEU A 89 8.28 -0.32 16.43
C LEU A 89 7.04 -0.89 17.16
N ALA A 90 6.77 -2.19 17.03
CA ALA A 90 5.67 -2.85 17.71
C ALA A 90 5.85 -2.85 19.24
N ARG A 91 7.09 -3.02 19.74
CA ARG A 91 7.41 -2.92 21.18
C ARG A 91 7.14 -1.54 21.76
N SER A 92 7.36 -0.47 21.00
CA SER A 92 7.03 0.90 21.42
C SER A 92 5.56 1.26 21.18
N ASN A 93 4.75 0.31 20.71
CA ASN A 93 3.37 0.50 20.29
C ASN A 93 3.21 1.69 19.32
N TRP A 94 4.19 1.86 18.43
CA TRP A 94 4.24 2.98 17.50
C TRP A 94 2.98 2.97 16.61
N TYR A 95 2.16 4.02 16.68
CA TYR A 95 0.85 4.11 16.01
C TYR A 95 -0.07 2.89 16.23
N GLY A 96 -0.04 2.27 17.40
CA GLY A 96 -0.92 1.13 17.72
C GLY A 96 -0.46 -0.21 17.16
N THR A 97 0.77 -0.32 16.66
CA THR A 97 1.34 -1.56 16.10
C THR A 97 1.59 -2.66 17.14
N GLY A 98 1.37 -2.41 18.43
CA GLY A 98 1.55 -3.40 19.49
C GLY A 98 0.70 -4.65 19.32
N SER A 99 -0.44 -4.57 18.62
CA SER A 99 -1.28 -5.73 18.31
C SER A 99 -0.58 -6.78 17.44
N CYS A 100 0.43 -6.37 16.66
CA CYS A 100 1.16 -7.24 15.74
C CYS A 100 2.43 -7.84 16.36
N LEU A 101 2.77 -7.48 17.61
CA LEU A 101 4.04 -7.84 18.23
C LEU A 101 4.24 -9.35 18.37
N THR A 102 3.20 -10.09 18.75
CA THR A 102 3.25 -11.55 18.90
C THR A 102 3.54 -12.24 17.58
N ASP A 103 2.87 -11.82 16.50
CA ASP A 103 3.05 -12.41 15.17
C ASP A 103 4.46 -12.11 14.62
N LEU A 104 4.94 -10.88 14.82
CA LEU A 104 6.30 -10.47 14.42
C LEU A 104 7.38 -11.25 15.17
N LEU A 105 7.25 -11.43 16.48
CA LEU A 105 8.20 -12.22 17.27
C LEU A 105 8.19 -13.70 16.87
N SER A 106 7.01 -14.24 16.53
CA SER A 106 6.89 -15.62 16.04
C SER A 106 7.56 -15.79 14.67
N ALA A 107 7.34 -14.85 13.75
CA ALA A 107 7.98 -14.85 12.43
C ALA A 107 9.51 -14.68 12.51
N ALA A 108 10.01 -13.94 13.50
CA ALA A 108 11.44 -13.79 13.78
C ALA A 108 12.06 -15.01 14.49
N GLY A 109 11.30 -16.05 14.81
CA GLY A 109 11.78 -17.23 15.55
C GLY A 109 11.99 -17.00 17.05
N HIS A 110 11.50 -15.88 17.61
CA HIS A 110 11.60 -15.55 19.02
C HIS A 110 10.40 -16.08 19.84
N PHE A 111 10.18 -17.39 19.82
CA PHE A 111 8.99 -18.04 20.39
C PHE A 111 8.74 -17.74 21.88
N VAL A 112 9.80 -17.68 22.70
CA VAL A 112 9.69 -17.37 24.14
C VAL A 112 9.14 -15.95 24.36
N LEU A 113 9.66 -14.97 23.60
CA LEU A 113 9.21 -13.58 23.69
C LEU A 113 7.80 -13.41 23.12
N ALA A 114 7.44 -14.19 22.08
CA ALA A 114 6.09 -14.20 21.53
C ALA A 114 5.06 -14.70 22.55
N GLU A 115 5.37 -15.77 23.29
CA GLU A 115 4.50 -16.31 24.33
C GLU A 115 4.31 -15.31 25.48
N GLU A 116 5.38 -14.64 25.92
CA GLU A 116 5.30 -13.58 26.93
C GLU A 116 4.44 -12.40 26.48
N ALA A 117 4.58 -11.98 25.22
CA ALA A 117 3.77 -10.91 24.63
C ALA A 117 2.28 -11.30 24.58
N LEU A 118 1.97 -12.53 24.13
CA LEU A 118 0.61 -13.05 24.09
C LEU A 118 -0.05 -13.05 25.47
N ARG A 119 0.67 -13.55 26.48
CA ARG A 119 0.18 -13.57 27.88
C ARG A 119 -0.12 -12.18 28.42
N LYS A 120 0.64 -11.15 28.02
CA LYS A 120 0.35 -9.75 28.40
C LYS A 120 -0.92 -9.24 27.73
N VAL A 121 -1.10 -9.50 26.44
CA VAL A 121 -2.31 -9.08 25.69
C VAL A 121 -3.57 -9.71 26.28
N THR A 122 -3.57 -11.02 26.57
CA THR A 122 -4.73 -11.72 27.15
C THR A 122 -5.07 -11.25 28.57
N ARG A 123 -4.11 -10.69 29.31
CA ARG A 123 -4.35 -10.13 30.66
C ARG A 123 -4.88 -8.70 30.65
N SER A 124 -4.76 -8.00 29.52
CA SER A 124 -5.21 -6.61 29.35
C SER A 124 -6.56 -6.46 28.64
N ALA A 125 -7.18 -7.59 28.24
CA ALA A 125 -8.53 -7.66 27.67
C ALA A 125 -9.56 -8.07 28.73
#